data_AF-A0A374BRH4-F1
#
_entry.id   AF-A0A374BRH4-F1
#
_cell.length_a   1.000
_cell.length_b   1.000
_cell.length_c   1.000
_cell.angle_alpha   90.00
_cell.angle_beta   90.00
_cell.angle_gamma   90.00
#
_symmetry.space_group_name_H-M   'P 1'
#
loop_
_entity.id
_entity.type
_entity.pdbx_description
1 polymer ?
#
loop_
_entity_poly.entity_id
_entity_poly.type
_entity_poly.pdbx_seq_one_letter_code
_entity_poly.pdbx_strand_id
1 'polypeptide(L)'
;MLSSTACSSDEETEKSEVFHYETTFLAHNWQISELYQRVGSLFIDVKEAPLSCHFNSDNIYFSETEEVNHFDDNGKVTQTTTENIPCGHYTYLVKGNKIQIDNQIFTITDNNGNLVLQNEDWKLVLVEN
;
A
#
# COMPACT_ATOMS: atom_id res chain seq x y z
N MET A 1 13.62 61.07 -14.87
CA MET A 1 14.45 60.48 -13.81
C MET A 1 13.96 59.05 -13.60
N LEU A 2 14.88 58.09 -13.72
CA LEU A 2 14.62 56.68 -13.49
C LEU A 2 14.38 56.48 -11.99
N SER A 3 13.20 55.99 -11.61
CA SER A 3 13.00 55.43 -10.27
C SER A 3 12.57 53.98 -10.44
N SER A 4 13.58 53.12 -10.42
CA SER A 4 13.46 51.68 -10.35
C SER A 4 13.17 51.29 -8.90
N THR A 5 11.90 51.02 -8.58
CA THR A 5 11.54 50.25 -7.39
C THR A 5 11.78 48.78 -7.72
N ALA A 6 12.96 48.29 -7.33
CA ALA A 6 13.22 46.86 -7.19
C ALA A 6 12.40 46.36 -6.00
N CYS A 7 11.25 45.75 -6.27
CA CYS A 7 10.58 44.93 -5.26
C CYS A 7 11.12 43.51 -5.43
N SER A 8 12.00 43.12 -4.51
CA SER A 8 12.47 41.75 -4.32
C SER A 8 11.26 40.83 -4.33
N SER A 9 11.11 40.03 -5.37
CA SER A 9 10.21 38.91 -5.35
C SER A 9 10.90 37.85 -4.51
N ASP A 10 10.68 37.88 -3.19
CA ASP A 10 10.90 36.71 -2.37
C ASP A 10 9.97 35.64 -2.93
N GLU A 11 10.51 34.79 -3.79
CA GLU A 11 9.96 33.45 -4.02
C GLU A 11 10.06 32.73 -2.69
N GLU A 12 9.01 32.92 -1.88
CA GLU A 12 8.60 31.99 -0.82
C GLU A 12 8.52 30.63 -1.51
N THR A 13 9.63 29.91 -1.47
CA THR A 13 9.71 28.55 -1.94
C THR A 13 8.85 27.80 -0.96
N GLU A 14 7.59 27.54 -1.34
CA GLU A 14 6.70 26.67 -0.59
C GLU A 14 7.53 25.45 -0.22
N LYS A 15 7.84 25.35 1.07
CA LYS A 15 8.60 24.25 1.62
C LYS A 15 7.67 23.05 1.49
N SER A 16 7.71 22.40 0.34
CA SER A 16 6.95 21.20 0.07
C SER A 16 7.28 20.25 1.21
N GLU A 17 6.28 19.97 2.05
CA GLU A 17 6.42 18.97 3.09
C GLU A 17 6.86 17.70 2.38
N VAL A 18 8.10 17.27 2.68
CA VAL A 18 8.63 16.03 2.16
C VAL A 18 7.83 14.94 2.85
N PHE A 19 6.76 14.49 2.21
CA PHE A 19 5.95 13.38 2.71
C PHE A 19 6.84 12.14 2.79
N HIS A 20 7.10 11.69 4.02
CA HIS A 20 7.89 10.50 4.30
C HIS A 20 7.01 9.26 4.21
N TYR A 21 6.58 8.88 3.00
CA TYR A 21 5.69 7.73 2.77
C TYR A 21 6.17 6.43 3.43
N GLU A 22 7.49 6.23 3.53
CA GLU A 22 8.09 5.08 4.23
C GLU A 22 7.62 5.00 5.69
N THR A 23 7.60 6.13 6.41
CA THR A 23 7.13 6.16 7.80
C THR A 23 5.63 5.86 7.91
N THR A 24 4.83 6.32 6.94
CA THR A 24 3.39 6.06 6.89
C THR A 24 3.09 4.58 6.64
N PHE A 25 3.80 3.97 5.69
CA PHE A 25 3.63 2.54 5.37
C PHE A 25 3.95 1.64 6.57
N LEU A 26 5.06 1.91 7.28
CA LEU A 26 5.52 1.11 8.42
C LEU A 26 4.64 1.26 9.68
N ALA A 27 3.88 2.34 9.79
CA ALA A 27 3.09 2.64 10.98
C ALA A 27 1.77 1.87 11.06
N HIS A 28 1.28 1.31 9.94
CA HIS A 28 -0.08 0.78 9.84
C HIS A 28 -0.13 -0.60 9.19
N ASN A 29 -1.17 -1.35 9.54
CA ASN A 29 -1.65 -2.44 8.72
C ASN A 29 -2.66 -1.88 7.72
N TRP A 30 -2.60 -2.35 6.48
CA TRP A 30 -3.41 -1.82 5.40
C TRP A 30 -4.38 -2.88 4.92
N GLN A 31 -5.64 -2.53 4.81
CA GLN A 31 -6.61 -3.30 4.04
C GLN A 31 -6.56 -2.85 2.57
N ILE A 32 -6.63 -3.80 1.65
CA ILE A 32 -6.70 -3.54 0.21
C ILE A 32 -8.17 -3.53 -0.18
N SER A 33 -8.70 -2.35 -0.53
CA SER A 33 -10.12 -2.16 -0.85
C SER A 33 -10.44 -2.24 -2.34
N GLU A 34 -9.47 -1.95 -3.21
CA GLU A 34 -9.60 -2.06 -4.66
C GLU A 34 -8.29 -2.59 -5.27
N LEU A 35 -8.42 -3.58 -6.17
CA LEU A 35 -7.35 -4.06 -7.05
C LEU A 35 -7.91 -4.24 -8.46
N TYR A 36 -7.23 -3.66 -9.46
CA TYR A 36 -7.53 -3.92 -10.87
C TYR A 36 -6.34 -4.60 -11.55
N GLN A 37 -6.59 -5.84 -12.00
CA GLN A 37 -5.87 -6.65 -13.02
C GLN A 37 -4.44 -7.17 -12.73
N ARG A 38 -4.18 -8.40 -13.20
CA ARG A 38 -2.93 -9.19 -13.08
C ARG A 38 -1.99 -8.96 -14.28
N VAL A 39 -0.75 -8.54 -14.04
CA VAL A 39 0.38 -8.61 -15.01
C VAL A 39 1.75 -8.79 -14.29
N GLY A 40 2.45 -9.90 -14.56
CA GLY A 40 3.82 -10.18 -14.07
C GLY A 40 3.94 -11.26 -12.99
N SER A 41 5.01 -11.20 -12.18
CA SER A 41 5.30 -12.07 -11.02
C SER A 41 4.49 -11.73 -9.76
N LEU A 42 3.98 -10.50 -9.67
CA LEU A 42 3.05 -10.08 -8.62
C LEU A 42 1.68 -10.71 -8.88
N PHE A 43 1.43 -11.85 -8.24
CA PHE A 43 0.13 -12.50 -8.25
C PHE A 43 -0.53 -12.26 -6.89
N ILE A 44 -1.51 -11.36 -6.88
CA ILE A 44 -2.41 -11.17 -5.76
C ILE A 44 -3.75 -11.74 -6.24
N ASP A 45 -4.10 -12.94 -5.77
CA ASP A 45 -5.39 -13.55 -6.06
C ASP A 45 -6.44 -12.83 -5.22
N VAL A 46 -7.09 -11.82 -5.80
CA VAL A 46 -8.23 -11.19 -5.14
C VAL A 46 -9.41 -12.14 -5.29
N LYS A 47 -9.41 -13.18 -4.45
CA LYS A 47 -10.62 -13.93 -4.14
C LYS A 47 -11.61 -12.98 -3.46
N GLU A 48 -12.86 -13.39 -3.32
CA GLU A 48 -13.90 -12.63 -2.59
C GLU A 48 -13.53 -12.29 -1.13
N ALA A 49 -12.44 -12.87 -0.61
CA ALA A 49 -11.92 -12.62 0.72
C ALA A 49 -11.26 -11.23 0.85
N PRO A 50 -11.33 -10.57 2.01
CA PRO A 50 -10.58 -9.35 2.28
C PRO A 50 -9.07 -9.60 2.22
N LEU A 51 -8.34 -8.78 1.47
CA LEU A 51 -6.87 -8.77 1.46
C LEU A 51 -6.32 -7.67 2.35
N SER A 52 -5.22 -7.97 3.01
CA SER A 52 -4.44 -7.03 3.82
C SER A 52 -2.97 -7.08 3.44
N CYS A 53 -2.27 -5.98 3.69
CA CYS A 53 -0.82 -5.93 3.62
C CYS A 53 -0.18 -5.20 4.80
N HIS A 54 1.06 -5.58 5.09
CA HIS A 54 1.87 -4.99 6.15
C HIS A 54 3.29 -4.73 5.62
N PHE A 55 3.83 -3.55 5.90
CA PHE A 55 5.18 -3.17 5.50
C PHE A 55 6.12 -3.32 6.69
N ASN A 56 7.28 -3.92 6.46
CA ASN A 56 8.45 -3.80 7.33
C ASN A 56 9.58 -3.09 6.57
N SER A 57 10.78 -2.97 7.17
CA SER A 57 11.89 -2.20 6.57
C SER A 57 12.24 -2.58 5.13
N ASP A 58 12.03 -3.84 4.74
CA ASP A 58 12.57 -4.38 3.49
C ASP A 58 11.50 -4.99 2.58
N ASN A 59 10.36 -5.38 3.14
CA ASN A 59 9.33 -6.17 2.47
C ASN A 59 7.92 -5.69 2.78
N ILE A 60 7.05 -5.88 1.81
CA ILE A 60 5.60 -5.88 1.97
C ILE A 60 5.12 -7.34 2.04
N TYR A 61 4.32 -7.66 3.06
CA TYR A 61 3.66 -8.95 3.24
C TYR A 61 2.18 -8.79 2.89
N PHE A 62 1.64 -9.74 2.16
CA PHE A 62 0.23 -9.82 1.81
C PHE A 62 -0.39 -11.04 2.50
N SER A 63 -1.60 -10.87 3.01
CA SER A 63 -2.40 -11.94 3.59
C SER A 63 -3.86 -11.85 3.15
N GLU A 64 -4.48 -13.01 2.96
CA GLU A 64 -5.92 -13.17 2.76
C GLU A 64 -6.57 -13.59 4.08
N THR A 65 -7.71 -13.00 4.37
CA THR A 65 -8.53 -13.40 5.52
C THR A 65 -9.38 -14.61 5.12
N GLU A 66 -9.08 -15.79 5.64
CA GLU A 66 -9.81 -17.03 5.34
C GLU A 66 -10.55 -17.57 6.57
N GLU A 67 -11.69 -18.24 6.33
CA GLU A 67 -12.39 -19.00 7.35
C GLU A 67 -11.77 -20.39 7.49
N VAL A 68 -11.24 -20.70 8.67
CA VAL A 68 -10.57 -21.97 8.98
C VAL A 68 -11.48 -22.81 9.87
N ASN A 69 -11.80 -24.01 9.41
CA ASN A 69 -12.55 -24.99 10.17
C ASN A 69 -11.59 -25.98 10.84
N HIS A 70 -11.70 -26.13 12.15
CA HIS A 70 -10.97 -27.10 12.95
C HIS A 70 -11.83 -28.33 13.18
N PHE A 71 -11.28 -29.51 12.94
CA PHE A 71 -12.00 -30.78 12.98
C PHE A 71 -11.51 -31.67 14.13
N ASP A 72 -12.42 -32.42 14.75
CA ASP A 72 -12.03 -33.50 15.66
C ASP A 72 -11.56 -34.76 14.92
N ASP A 73 -11.10 -35.77 15.67
CA ASP A 73 -10.64 -37.06 15.13
C ASP A 73 -11.71 -37.83 14.32
N ASN A 74 -12.99 -37.43 14.42
CA ASN A 74 -14.11 -38.02 13.68
C ASN A 74 -14.50 -37.19 12.45
N GLY A 75 -13.78 -36.11 12.15
CA GLY A 75 -14.05 -35.22 11.03
C GLY A 75 -15.22 -34.25 11.24
N LYS A 76 -15.66 -34.03 12.49
CA LYS A 76 -16.69 -33.04 12.81
C LYS A 76 -16.04 -31.68 13.08
N VAL A 77 -16.61 -30.61 12.51
CA VAL A 77 -16.19 -29.23 12.83
C VAL A 77 -16.44 -28.96 14.32
N THR A 78 -15.38 -28.58 15.02
CA THR A 78 -15.39 -28.22 16.44
C THR A 78 -15.33 -26.71 16.64
N GLN A 79 -14.66 -26.01 15.73
CA GLN A 79 -14.46 -24.58 15.78
C GLN A 79 -14.28 -24.03 14.37
N THR A 80 -14.82 -22.84 14.15
CA THR A 80 -14.61 -22.05 12.94
C THR A 80 -13.96 -20.74 13.37
N THR A 81 -12.76 -20.47 12.89
CA THR A 81 -12.00 -19.24 13.16
C THR A 81 -11.78 -18.47 11.87
N THR A 82 -11.46 -17.20 12.01
CA THR A 82 -10.96 -16.37 10.91
C THR A 82 -9.47 -16.19 11.12
N GLU A 83 -8.68 -16.51 10.10
CA GLU A 83 -7.22 -16.48 10.16
C GLU A 83 -6.65 -15.70 8.97
N ASN A 84 -5.58 -14.95 9.21
CA ASN A 84 -4.83 -14.26 8.15
C ASN A 84 -3.80 -15.23 7.57
N ILE A 85 -4.06 -15.72 6.35
CA ILE A 85 -3.20 -16.65 5.66
C ILE A 85 -2.22 -15.87 4.76
N PRO A 86 -0.89 -16.03 4.93
CA PRO A 86 0.08 -15.36 4.07
C PRO A 86 -0.07 -15.80 2.60
N CYS A 87 -0.20 -14.84 1.67
CA CYS A 87 -0.36 -15.12 0.25
C CYS A 87 0.75 -14.54 -0.64
N GLY A 88 1.64 -13.68 -0.11
CA GLY A 88 2.80 -13.21 -0.85
C GLY A 88 3.69 -12.27 -0.05
N HIS A 89 4.95 -12.13 -0.47
CA HIS A 89 5.83 -11.07 0.03
C HIS A 89 6.75 -10.56 -1.09
N TYR A 90 7.04 -9.27 -1.07
CA TYR A 90 7.82 -8.62 -2.11
C TYR A 90 8.74 -7.58 -1.48
N THR A 91 9.94 -7.42 -2.03
CA THR A 91 10.79 -6.28 -1.68
C THR A 91 10.21 -5.00 -2.24
N TYR A 92 10.38 -3.89 -1.52
CA TYR A 92 9.98 -2.59 -2.02
C TYR A 92 11.04 -1.52 -1.82
N LEU A 93 10.94 -0.44 -2.62
CA LEU A 93 11.77 0.76 -2.47
C LEU A 93 10.91 2.00 -2.63
N VAL A 94 10.93 2.89 -1.64
CA VAL A 94 10.25 4.19 -1.70
C VAL A 94 11.22 5.28 -2.11
N LYS A 95 10.84 6.10 -3.08
CA LYS A 95 11.61 7.28 -3.49
C LYS A 95 10.67 8.42 -3.88
N GLY A 96 10.53 9.40 -2.99
CA GLY A 96 9.53 10.47 -3.16
C GLY A 96 8.13 9.89 -3.21
N ASN A 97 7.30 10.33 -4.15
CA ASN A 97 5.94 9.82 -4.36
C ASN A 97 5.89 8.54 -5.22
N LYS A 98 6.96 7.74 -5.23
CA LYS A 98 7.00 6.48 -5.96
C LYS A 98 7.37 5.34 -5.04
N ILE A 99 6.72 4.21 -5.25
CA ILE A 99 7.09 2.93 -4.64
C ILE A 99 7.34 1.93 -5.76
N GLN A 100 8.50 1.29 -5.71
CA GLN A 100 8.77 0.10 -6.50
C GLN A 100 8.42 -1.12 -5.65
N ILE A 101 7.59 -2.03 -6.16
CA ILE A 101 7.30 -3.33 -5.55
C ILE A 101 7.70 -4.38 -6.59
N ASP A 102 8.67 -5.23 -6.25
CA ASP A 102 9.32 -6.13 -7.23
C ASP A 102 9.83 -5.34 -8.46
N ASN A 103 9.35 -5.65 -9.67
CA ASN A 103 9.74 -4.98 -10.92
C ASN A 103 8.75 -3.89 -11.36
N GLN A 104 7.76 -3.56 -10.53
CA GLN A 104 6.69 -2.61 -10.85
C GLN A 104 6.89 -1.30 -10.09
N ILE A 105 6.76 -0.16 -10.78
CA ILE A 105 6.84 1.16 -10.16
C ILE A 105 5.45 1.78 -10.13
N PHE A 106 5.01 2.17 -8.96
CA PHE A 106 3.73 2.81 -8.70
C PHE A 106 3.95 4.27 -8.28
N THR A 107 3.03 5.13 -8.66
CA THR A 107 2.88 6.47 -8.08
C THR A 107 2.02 6.36 -6.83
N ILE A 108 2.48 6.97 -5.74
CA ILE A 108 1.78 7.06 -4.48
C ILE A 108 0.98 8.37 -4.47
N THR A 109 -0.33 8.25 -4.22
CA THR A 109 -1.22 9.39 -4.00
C THR A 109 -1.87 9.23 -2.64
N ASP A 110 -1.70 10.22 -1.77
CA ASP A 110 -2.49 10.32 -0.54
C ASP A 110 -3.86 10.92 -0.85
N ASN A 111 -4.92 10.21 -0.47
CA ASN A 111 -6.31 10.61 -0.60
C ASN A 111 -6.97 10.64 0.78
N ASN A 112 -6.61 11.65 1.58
CA ASN A 112 -7.20 11.92 2.90
C ASN A 112 -7.08 10.71 3.85
N GLY A 113 -5.90 10.12 3.95
CA GLY A 113 -5.62 8.97 4.83
C GLY A 113 -5.64 7.60 4.13
N ASN A 114 -6.17 7.53 2.90
CA ASN A 114 -6.00 6.36 2.04
C ASN A 114 -4.79 6.55 1.14
N LEU A 115 -3.97 5.51 0.96
CA LEU A 115 -2.86 5.54 0.01
C LEU A 115 -3.26 4.79 -1.27
N VAL A 116 -3.16 5.46 -2.41
CA VAL A 116 -3.38 4.85 -3.72
C VAL A 116 -2.03 4.62 -4.39
N LEU A 117 -1.71 3.36 -4.69
CA LEU A 117 -0.55 2.98 -5.47
C LEU A 117 -1.01 2.65 -6.89
N GLN A 118 -0.61 3.45 -7.88
CA GLN A 118 -1.12 3.31 -9.24
C GLN A 118 -0.01 3.36 -10.29
N ASN A 119 -0.12 2.49 -11.30
CA ASN A 119 0.65 2.56 -12.55
C ASN A 119 -0.30 2.36 -13.76
N GLU A 120 0.26 2.06 -14.94
CA GLU A 120 -0.54 1.89 -16.17
C GLU A 120 -1.53 0.72 -16.09
N ASP A 121 -1.14 -0.36 -15.42
CA ASP A 121 -1.90 -1.62 -15.41
C ASP A 121 -2.62 -1.86 -14.08
N TRP A 122 -2.17 -1.21 -12.99
CA TRP A 122 -2.56 -1.55 -11.63
C TRP A 122 -3.00 -0.32 -10.83
N LYS A 123 -4.01 -0.53 -9.97
CA LYS A 123 -4.41 0.41 -8.91
C LYS A 123 -4.65 -0.39 -7.63
N LEU A 124 -3.90 -0.07 -6.58
CA LEU A 124 -4.04 -0.59 -5.22
C LEU A 124 -4.54 0.54 -4.33
N VAL A 125 -5.66 0.36 -3.66
CA VAL A 125 -6.15 1.31 -2.65
C VAL A 125 -5.93 0.72 -1.26
N LEU A 126 -5.04 1.34 -0.51
CA LEU A 126 -4.71 0.98 0.87
C LEU A 126 -5.52 1.85 1.82
N VAL A 127 -6.27 1.18 2.69
CA VAL A 127 -7.08 1.80 3.75
C VAL A 127 -6.49 1.37 5.08
N GLU A 128 -6.29 2.30 6.01
CA GLU A 128 -5.85 1.98 7.36
C GLU A 128 -6.86 1.05 8.04
N ASN A 129 -6.38 -0.06 8.61
CA ASN A 129 -7.19 -1.06 9.31
C ASN A 129 -7.04 -0.95 10.83
#